data_AF-A0AAY4B5U4-F1
#
_entry.id   AF-A0AAY4B5U4-F1
#
_cell.length_a   1.000
_cell.length_b   1.000
_cell.length_c   1.000
_cell.angle_alpha   90.00
_cell.angle_beta   90.00
_cell.angle_gamma   90.00
#
_symmetry.space_group_name_H-M   'P 1'
#
loop_
_entity.id
_entity.type
_entity.pdbx_description
1 polymer ?
#
loop_
_entity_poly.entity_id
_entity_poly.type
_entity_poly.pdbx_seq_one_letter_code
_entity_poly.pdbx_strand_id
1 'polypeptide(L)'
;MNQDNIGLLPLFDDDECTPSLVILHAPGDETQVVAVYLHRKWWSVDEVLKTSSKFRSGLVVVGSIMERIVLFLMSQIVFGFLERTPGEHLYFSPHPMKEFAKIFWQDGEAVGFYTIKKKGTLCNRWTGQSYLLPVLDNVFVRMQWRRKGLALQMLEDFCSSFPKEEVVGLSYPMSASMHEVCRKYLQIHQEQRDRLYEVESPGDWSQRRNVWLKLQLNHHPTNSEAHESEQLGMLEDRRDRGAERGLMRDRM
;
A
#
# COMPACT_ATOMS: atom_id res chain seq x y z
N MET A 1 15.75 33.15 -2.08
CA MET A 1 15.28 31.79 -2.41
C MET A 1 16.15 31.33 -3.56
N ASN A 2 17.07 30.38 -3.35
CA ASN A 2 17.78 29.74 -4.47
C ASN A 2 16.75 29.00 -5.32
N GLN A 3 16.80 29.19 -6.64
CA GLN A 3 15.91 28.48 -7.57
C GLN A 3 16.18 26.97 -7.59
N ASP A 4 17.33 26.54 -7.07
CA ASP A 4 17.78 25.14 -7.05
C ASP A 4 16.89 24.19 -6.24
N ASN A 5 16.03 24.69 -5.35
CA ASN A 5 15.18 23.85 -4.49
C ASN A 5 13.73 23.73 -4.98
N ILE A 6 13.39 24.29 -6.16
CA ILE A 6 12.02 24.27 -6.68
C ILE A 6 11.88 23.17 -7.73
N GLY A 7 10.95 22.25 -7.51
CA GLY A 7 10.63 21.15 -8.41
C GLY A 7 9.25 21.25 -9.04
N LEU A 8 9.04 20.51 -10.13
CA LEU A 8 7.74 20.27 -10.74
C LEU A 8 7.43 18.78 -10.70
N LEU A 9 6.30 18.40 -10.11
CA LEU A 9 5.82 17.02 -10.11
C LEU A 9 4.52 16.89 -10.90
N PRO A 10 4.44 15.99 -11.90
CA PRO A 10 3.17 15.72 -12.58
C PRO A 10 2.17 15.10 -11.59
N LEU A 11 0.95 15.64 -11.54
CA LEU A 11 -0.07 15.15 -10.62
C LEU A 11 -0.67 13.79 -11.01
N PHE A 12 -0.60 13.42 -12.29
CA PHE A 12 -1.22 12.22 -12.83
C PHE A 12 -0.28 11.46 -13.76
N ASP A 13 -0.48 10.15 -13.85
CA ASP A 13 0.18 9.26 -14.80
C ASP A 13 -0.60 9.19 -16.14
N ASP A 14 -0.76 10.36 -16.79
CA ASP A 14 -1.41 10.50 -18.10
C ASP A 14 -0.43 11.11 -19.12
N ASP A 15 -0.40 10.59 -20.36
CA ASP A 15 0.54 11.00 -21.42
C ASP A 15 0.28 12.43 -21.98
N GLU A 16 -0.87 13.04 -21.66
CA GLU A 16 -1.27 14.35 -22.21
C GLU A 16 -1.47 15.40 -21.12
N CYS A 17 -0.75 16.53 -21.23
CA CYS A 17 -0.94 17.79 -20.48
C CYS A 17 -1.41 17.63 -19.02
N THR A 18 -0.65 16.85 -18.24
CA THR A 18 -0.95 16.71 -16.82
C THR A 18 -0.57 18.00 -16.08
N PRO A 19 -1.45 18.53 -15.22
CA PRO A 19 -1.09 19.67 -14.39
C PRO A 19 0.05 19.24 -13.46
N SER A 20 1.13 20.03 -13.44
CA SER A 20 2.23 19.83 -12.52
C SER A 20 2.03 20.65 -11.25
N LEU A 21 2.35 20.05 -10.12
CA LEU A 21 2.44 20.73 -8.84
C LEU A 21 3.85 21.30 -8.67
N VAL A 22 3.92 22.60 -8.35
CA VAL A 22 5.17 23.26 -7.98
C VAL A 22 5.45 22.93 -6.52
N ILE A 23 6.62 22.36 -6.26
CA ILE A 23 7.05 21.90 -4.94
C ILE A 23 8.35 22.57 -4.52
N LEU A 24 8.56 22.67 -3.21
CA LEU A 24 9.78 23.17 -2.59
C LEU A 24 10.45 22.03 -1.81
N HIS A 25 11.73 21.81 -2.10
CA HIS A 25 12.59 20.85 -1.42
C HIS A 25 13.35 21.51 -0.26
N ALA A 26 13.73 20.70 0.73
CA ALA A 26 14.64 21.14 1.76
C ALA A 26 16.01 21.49 1.14
N PRO A 27 16.70 22.54 1.62
CA PRO A 27 18.04 22.86 1.13
C PRO A 27 19.01 21.68 1.32
N GLY A 28 19.60 21.20 0.22
CA GLY A 28 20.56 20.09 0.24
C GLY A 28 19.93 18.70 0.30
N ASP A 29 18.60 18.57 0.24
CA ASP A 29 17.89 17.29 0.13
C ASP A 29 16.74 17.39 -0.87
N GLU A 30 17.00 16.96 -2.11
CA GLU A 30 16.03 16.92 -3.21
C GLU A 30 14.93 15.87 -3.02
N THR A 31 15.03 14.99 -2.01
CA THR A 31 13.99 14.00 -1.71
C THR A 31 12.98 14.49 -0.69
N GLN A 32 13.33 15.52 0.09
CA GLN A 32 12.47 16.04 1.14
C GLN A 32 11.63 17.22 0.65
N VAL A 33 10.36 16.95 0.34
CA VAL A 33 9.38 18.00 0.00
C VAL A 33 8.84 18.67 1.26
N VAL A 34 9.01 19.98 1.37
CA VAL A 34 8.62 20.77 2.56
C VAL A 34 7.38 21.64 2.32
N ALA A 35 7.14 22.08 1.09
CA ALA A 35 5.99 22.91 0.76
C ALA A 35 5.55 22.74 -0.70
N VAL A 36 4.31 23.13 -0.97
CA VAL A 36 3.72 23.15 -2.31
C VAL A 36 3.13 24.52 -2.60
N TYR A 37 3.22 24.96 -3.85
CA TYR A 37 2.72 26.26 -4.25
C TYR A 37 1.30 26.15 -4.81
N LEU A 38 0.33 26.67 -4.06
CA LEU A 38 -1.09 26.62 -4.37
C LEU A 38 -1.73 27.98 -4.13
N HIS A 39 -2.60 28.42 -5.04
CA HIS A 39 -3.33 29.70 -4.93
C HIS A 39 -2.42 30.90 -4.65
N ARG A 40 -1.28 30.98 -5.35
CA ARG A 40 -0.27 32.04 -5.24
C ARG A 40 0.42 32.14 -3.87
N LYS A 41 0.43 31.05 -3.10
CA LYS A 41 1.07 30.96 -1.78
C LYS A 41 1.76 29.62 -1.59
N TRP A 42 2.78 29.60 -0.74
CA TRP A 42 3.40 28.37 -0.27
C TRP A 42 2.61 27.80 0.91
N TRP A 43 2.36 26.49 0.87
CA TRP A 43 1.68 25.75 1.92
C TRP A 43 2.53 24.54 2.31
N SER A 44 2.67 24.28 3.61
CA SER A 44 3.25 23.01 4.04
C SER A 44 2.35 21.84 3.62
N VAL A 45 2.93 20.64 3.49
CA VAL A 45 2.17 19.43 3.15
C VAL A 45 1.03 19.22 4.17
N ASP A 46 1.30 19.37 5.46
CA ASP A 46 0.29 19.18 6.51
C ASP A 46 -0.87 20.18 6.46
N GLU A 47 -0.63 21.43 6.03
CA GLU A 47 -1.72 22.41 5.86
C GLU A 47 -2.63 22.03 4.69
N VAL A 48 -2.06 21.52 3.59
CA VAL A 48 -2.84 21.11 2.41
C VAL A 48 -3.72 19.90 2.70
N LEU A 49 -3.29 19.02 3.60
CA LEU A 49 -4.07 17.86 4.04
C LEU A 49 -5.23 18.24 4.97
N LYS A 50 -5.40 19.52 5.31
CA LYS A 50 -6.50 20.01 6.14
C LYS A 50 -7.48 20.83 5.33
N THR A 51 -8.75 20.76 5.71
CA THR A 51 -9.81 21.61 5.18
C THR A 51 -10.27 22.62 6.23
N SER A 52 -10.88 23.71 5.79
CA SER A 52 -11.51 24.69 6.68
C SER A 52 -12.75 24.13 7.40
N SER A 53 -13.39 23.10 6.84
CA SER A 53 -14.56 22.46 7.44
C SER A 53 -14.14 21.38 8.45
N LYS A 54 -14.19 21.71 9.75
CA LYS A 54 -13.92 20.75 10.84
C LYS A 54 -14.95 19.60 10.91
N PHE A 55 -16.11 19.77 10.29
CA PHE A 55 -17.14 18.74 10.21
C PHE A 55 -16.91 17.72 9.09
N ARG A 56 -15.91 17.95 8.23
CA ARG A 56 -15.55 17.01 7.17
C ARG A 56 -14.96 15.75 7.80
N SER A 57 -15.70 14.66 7.77
CA SER A 57 -15.35 13.38 8.37
C SER A 57 -15.89 12.22 7.53
N GLY A 58 -15.30 11.04 7.70
CA GLY A 58 -15.66 9.81 7.00
C GLY A 58 -15.02 9.66 5.63
N LEU A 59 -15.42 8.61 4.91
CA LEU A 59 -14.93 8.29 3.58
C LEU A 59 -15.66 9.13 2.53
N VAL A 60 -14.92 10.00 1.85
CA VAL A 60 -15.46 10.92 0.83
C VAL A 60 -14.85 10.60 -0.52
N VAL A 61 -15.70 10.45 -1.53
CA VAL A 61 -15.27 10.23 -2.93
C VAL A 61 -14.50 11.44 -3.44
N VAL A 62 -13.35 11.19 -4.07
CA VAL A 62 -12.52 12.22 -4.71
C VAL A 62 -13.22 12.72 -5.98
N GLY A 63 -13.60 14.00 -6.00
CA GLY A 63 -14.29 14.62 -7.14
C GLY A 63 -13.69 15.94 -7.61
N SER A 64 -12.98 16.65 -6.74
CA SER A 64 -12.38 17.96 -7.03
C SER A 64 -10.88 17.87 -7.31
N ILE A 65 -10.34 18.87 -8.02
CA ILE A 65 -8.89 19.00 -8.24
C ILE A 65 -8.11 19.11 -6.92
N MET A 66 -8.68 19.76 -5.91
CA MET A 66 -8.05 19.90 -4.61
C MET A 66 -7.94 18.54 -3.90
N GLU A 67 -8.97 17.71 -3.96
CA GLU A 67 -8.92 16.35 -3.42
C GLU A 67 -7.95 15.46 -4.20
N ARG A 68 -7.80 15.68 -5.52
CA ARG A 68 -6.76 15.01 -6.33
C ARG A 68 -5.35 15.41 -5.89
N ILE A 69 -5.13 16.68 -5.57
CA ILE A 69 -3.86 17.15 -5.00
C ILE A 69 -3.63 16.52 -3.62
N VAL A 70 -4.64 16.49 -2.75
CA VAL A 70 -4.53 15.81 -1.44
C VAL A 70 -4.18 14.33 -1.60
N LEU A 71 -4.86 13.62 -2.51
CA LEU A 71 -4.58 12.21 -2.81
C LEU A 71 -3.15 12.00 -3.34
N PHE A 72 -2.70 12.88 -4.24
CA PHE A 72 -1.33 12.87 -4.76
C PHE A 72 -0.31 13.06 -3.63
N LEU A 73 -0.51 14.07 -2.77
CA LEU A 73 0.40 14.33 -1.65
C LEU A 73 0.43 13.17 -0.67
N MET A 74 -0.72 12.58 -0.34
CA MET A 74 -0.74 11.41 0.55
C MET A 74 -0.03 10.20 -0.05
N SER A 75 -0.20 9.94 -1.35
CA SER A 75 0.35 8.75 -2.02
C SER A 75 1.83 8.89 -2.37
N GLN A 76 2.24 10.02 -2.94
CA GLN A 76 3.60 10.21 -3.46
C GLN A 76 4.52 10.83 -2.41
N ILE A 77 4.05 11.81 -1.65
CA ILE A 77 4.91 12.57 -0.72
C ILE A 77 4.89 11.96 0.67
N VAL A 78 3.71 11.85 1.28
CA VAL A 78 3.58 11.37 2.66
C VAL A 78 3.97 9.90 2.74
N PHE A 79 3.34 9.02 1.94
CA PHE A 79 3.70 7.60 1.94
C PHE A 79 5.10 7.34 1.35
N GLY A 80 5.41 7.95 0.20
CA GLY A 80 6.65 7.66 -0.53
C GLY A 80 7.93 8.12 0.19
N PHE A 81 7.86 9.24 0.92
CA PHE A 81 9.01 9.87 1.55
C PHE A 81 8.84 10.11 3.06
N LEU A 82 7.82 10.87 3.48
CA LEU A 82 7.76 11.39 4.87
C LEU A 82 7.47 10.31 5.94
N GLU A 83 6.63 9.34 5.62
CA GLU A 83 6.20 8.26 6.52
C GLU A 83 6.66 6.88 6.03
N ARG A 84 7.77 6.87 5.28
CA ARG A 84 8.32 5.66 4.69
C ARG A 84 8.73 4.66 5.77
N THR A 85 8.20 3.44 5.67
CA THR A 85 8.64 2.33 6.53
C THR A 85 10.03 1.84 6.07
N PRO A 86 11.04 1.77 6.96
CA PRO A 86 12.34 1.20 6.62
C PRO A 86 12.20 -0.26 6.14
N GLY A 87 12.85 -0.60 5.03
CA GLY A 87 12.80 -1.95 4.44
C GLY A 87 11.54 -2.26 3.62
N GLU A 88 10.57 -1.35 3.52
CA GLU A 88 9.45 -1.48 2.58
C GLU A 88 9.91 -1.11 1.17
N HIS A 89 9.74 -2.04 0.23
CA HIS A 89 10.08 -1.85 -1.19
C HIS A 89 8.86 -1.53 -2.07
N LEU A 90 7.66 -1.49 -1.49
CA LEU A 90 6.42 -1.18 -2.20
C LEU A 90 6.24 0.33 -2.32
N TYR A 91 5.90 0.77 -3.54
CA TYR A 91 5.60 2.15 -3.87
C TYR A 91 4.23 2.22 -4.56
N PHE A 92 3.49 3.29 -4.31
CA PHE A 92 2.32 3.58 -5.12
C PHE A 92 2.75 4.30 -6.38
N SER A 93 2.36 3.78 -7.53
CA SER A 93 2.45 4.53 -8.77
C SER A 93 1.55 5.78 -8.70
N PRO A 94 1.91 6.87 -9.38
CA PRO A 94 1.00 8.00 -9.53
C PRO A 94 -0.32 7.53 -10.15
N HIS A 95 -1.44 8.05 -9.64
CA HIS A 95 -2.75 7.61 -10.09
C HIS A 95 -3.18 8.35 -11.37
N PRO A 96 -3.85 7.68 -12.33
CA PRO A 96 -4.52 8.35 -13.45
C PRO A 96 -5.55 9.39 -12.95
N MET A 97 -5.82 10.43 -13.74
CA MET A 97 -6.77 11.49 -13.34
C MET A 97 -8.17 10.95 -13.00
N LYS A 98 -8.60 9.90 -13.69
CA LYS A 98 -9.94 9.31 -13.56
C LYS A 98 -9.99 8.11 -12.61
N GLU A 99 -8.88 7.75 -11.97
CA GLU A 99 -8.80 6.66 -11.00
C GLU A 99 -9.84 6.90 -9.88
N PHE A 100 -10.60 5.87 -9.52
CA PHE A 100 -11.56 6.03 -8.43
C PHE A 100 -10.82 5.99 -7.10
N ALA A 101 -11.16 6.93 -6.22
CA ALA A 101 -10.55 7.01 -4.90
C ALA A 101 -11.52 7.58 -3.87
N LYS A 102 -11.32 7.21 -2.60
CA LYS A 102 -11.92 7.90 -1.46
C LYS A 102 -10.82 8.36 -0.51
N ILE A 103 -10.97 9.56 0.04
CA ILE A 103 -10.15 10.06 1.13
C ILE A 103 -10.93 9.88 2.42
N PHE A 104 -10.27 9.35 3.44
CA PHE A 104 -10.79 9.28 4.80
C PHE A 104 -10.45 10.59 5.50
N TRP A 105 -11.49 11.33 5.90
CA TRP A 105 -11.38 12.56 6.66
C TRP A 105 -11.70 12.33 8.14
N GLN A 106 -10.97 12.99 9.03
CA GLN A 106 -11.24 13.02 10.46
C GLN A 106 -11.00 14.44 10.97
N ASP A 107 -12.03 15.07 11.54
CA ASP A 107 -11.97 16.42 12.11
C ASP A 107 -11.40 17.49 11.14
N GLY A 108 -11.71 17.35 9.84
CA GLY A 108 -11.22 18.22 8.78
C GLY A 108 -9.81 17.90 8.28
N GLU A 109 -9.17 16.82 8.74
CA GLU A 109 -7.85 16.37 8.29
C GLU A 109 -7.97 15.10 7.44
N ALA A 110 -7.22 15.03 6.33
CA ALA A 110 -7.09 13.82 5.54
C ALA A 110 -6.15 12.84 6.27
N VAL A 111 -6.70 11.70 6.70
CA VAL A 111 -6.00 10.74 7.57
C VAL A 111 -5.64 9.43 6.86
N GLY A 112 -6.26 9.17 5.73
CA GLY A 112 -5.97 8.01 4.90
C GLY A 112 -6.70 8.10 3.56
N PHE A 113 -6.44 7.15 2.67
CA PHE A 113 -7.15 7.03 1.41
C PHE A 113 -7.16 5.59 0.94
N TYR A 114 -8.03 5.30 -0.03
CA TYR A 114 -7.85 4.14 -0.89
C TYR A 114 -8.19 4.45 -2.35
N THR A 115 -7.67 3.64 -3.28
CA THR A 115 -7.99 3.66 -4.72
C THR A 115 -8.63 2.35 -5.18
N ILE A 116 -9.43 2.39 -6.25
CA ILE A 116 -10.08 1.21 -6.84
C ILE A 116 -9.85 1.18 -8.35
N LYS A 117 -9.29 0.06 -8.81
CA LYS A 117 -9.33 -0.32 -10.23
C LYS A 117 -10.69 -0.94 -10.52
N LYS A 118 -11.49 -0.29 -11.37
CA LYS A 118 -12.85 -0.74 -11.67
C LYS A 118 -12.81 -1.87 -12.68
N LYS A 119 -13.73 -2.83 -12.53
CA LYS A 119 -13.98 -3.83 -13.57
C LYS A 119 -14.24 -3.15 -14.92
N GLY A 120 -13.57 -3.62 -15.97
CA GLY A 120 -13.66 -3.07 -17.32
C GLY A 120 -12.75 -1.87 -17.60
N THR A 121 -11.99 -1.35 -16.62
CA THR A 121 -10.95 -0.34 -16.92
C THR A 121 -9.66 -1.00 -17.36
N LEU A 122 -8.91 -0.33 -18.23
CA LEU A 122 -7.61 -0.82 -18.73
C LEU A 122 -6.62 -1.02 -17.58
N CYS A 123 -5.89 -2.15 -17.61
CA CYS A 123 -4.82 -2.46 -16.66
C CYS A 123 -3.58 -1.62 -16.93
N ASN A 124 -3.26 -1.46 -18.21
CA ASN A 124 -2.25 -0.56 -18.72
C ASN A 124 -2.61 -0.18 -20.16
N ARG A 125 -1.92 0.82 -20.72
CA ARG A 125 -2.24 1.33 -22.07
C ARG A 125 -1.72 0.45 -23.21
N TRP A 126 -0.85 -0.52 -22.93
CA TRP A 126 -0.13 -1.29 -23.96
C TRP A 126 -0.71 -2.67 -24.24
N THR A 127 -1.25 -3.34 -23.24
CA THR A 127 -1.75 -4.73 -23.38
C THR A 127 -3.19 -4.80 -23.87
N GLY A 128 -3.93 -3.68 -23.80
CA GLY A 128 -5.38 -3.64 -24.10
C GLY A 128 -6.23 -4.47 -23.12
N GLN A 129 -5.63 -5.03 -22.07
CA GLN A 129 -6.35 -5.84 -21.09
C GLN A 129 -7.07 -4.96 -20.08
N SER A 130 -8.26 -5.38 -19.68
CA SER A 130 -9.07 -4.68 -18.68
C SER A 130 -9.27 -5.54 -17.43
N TYR A 131 -9.39 -4.90 -16.27
CA TYR A 131 -9.65 -5.60 -15.01
C TYR A 131 -10.95 -6.42 -15.09
N LEU A 132 -10.89 -7.68 -14.69
CA LEU A 132 -12.02 -8.61 -14.76
C LEU A 132 -12.94 -8.57 -13.53
N LEU A 133 -12.51 -7.87 -12.48
CA LEU A 133 -13.22 -7.65 -11.22
C LEU A 133 -12.79 -6.30 -10.61
N PRO A 134 -13.58 -5.72 -9.69
CA PRO A 134 -13.12 -4.56 -8.93
C PRO A 134 -11.96 -4.94 -8.01
N VAL A 135 -10.93 -4.10 -7.98
CA VAL A 135 -9.73 -4.32 -7.16
C VAL A 135 -9.44 -3.09 -6.29
N LEU A 136 -9.35 -3.29 -4.98
CA LEU A 136 -8.81 -2.30 -4.03
C LEU A 136 -7.29 -2.27 -4.22
N ASP A 137 -6.78 -1.13 -4.67
CA ASP A 137 -5.43 -1.03 -5.22
C ASP A 137 -4.44 -0.48 -4.20
N ASN A 138 -4.55 0.81 -3.90
CA ASN A 138 -3.73 1.45 -2.87
C ASN A 138 -4.59 1.68 -1.63
N VAL A 139 -4.04 1.38 -0.46
CA VAL A 139 -4.65 1.69 0.85
C VAL A 139 -3.57 2.29 1.73
N PHE A 140 -3.86 3.44 2.31
CA PHE A 140 -2.90 4.14 3.17
C PHE A 140 -3.58 4.81 4.35
N VAL A 141 -2.91 4.74 5.51
CA VAL A 141 -3.29 5.45 6.72
C VAL A 141 -2.05 6.13 7.29
N ARG A 142 -2.15 7.44 7.53
CA ARG A 142 -1.09 8.25 8.11
C ARG A 142 -0.68 7.74 9.48
N MET A 143 0.61 7.82 9.80
CA MET A 143 1.26 7.14 10.91
C MET A 143 0.59 7.43 12.26
N GLN A 144 0.28 8.68 12.54
CA GLN A 144 -0.39 9.14 13.77
C GLN A 144 -1.86 8.70 13.88
N TRP A 145 -2.43 8.18 12.78
CA TRP A 145 -3.80 7.66 12.69
C TRP A 145 -3.87 6.13 12.56
N ARG A 146 -2.72 5.44 12.49
CA ARG A 146 -2.65 3.97 12.46
C ARG A 146 -3.16 3.38 13.77
N ARG A 147 -3.51 2.09 13.72
CA ARG A 147 -4.06 1.30 14.85
C ARG A 147 -5.42 1.76 15.39
N LYS A 148 -6.09 2.71 14.72
CA LYS A 148 -7.46 3.16 15.04
C LYS A 148 -8.58 2.46 14.24
N GLY A 149 -8.24 1.42 13.47
CA GLY A 149 -9.21 0.66 12.67
C GLY A 149 -9.57 1.27 11.31
N LEU A 150 -8.92 2.36 10.89
CA LEU A 150 -9.26 3.06 9.64
C LEU A 150 -9.11 2.21 8.38
N ALA A 151 -8.02 1.44 8.26
CA ALA A 151 -7.81 0.55 7.11
C ALA A 151 -8.85 -0.59 7.05
N LEU A 152 -9.33 -1.06 8.21
CA LEU A 152 -10.42 -2.05 8.27
C LEU A 152 -11.73 -1.43 7.75
N GLN A 153 -12.05 -0.21 8.17
CA GLN A 153 -13.23 0.51 7.67
C GLN A 153 -13.15 0.78 6.17
N MET A 154 -11.96 1.07 5.63
CA MET A 154 -11.76 1.21 4.19
C MET A 154 -12.03 -0.11 3.44
N LEU A 155 -11.55 -1.23 3.97
CA LEU A 155 -11.80 -2.55 3.40
C LEU A 155 -13.29 -2.94 3.45
N GLU A 156 -13.98 -2.63 4.56
CA GLU A 156 -15.42 -2.82 4.73
C GLU A 156 -16.22 -1.97 3.71
N ASP A 157 -15.87 -0.69 3.57
CA ASP A 157 -16.50 0.22 2.61
C ASP A 157 -16.27 -0.23 1.15
N PHE A 158 -15.07 -0.75 0.82
CA PHE A 158 -14.80 -1.33 -0.48
C PHE A 158 -15.68 -2.57 -0.76
N CYS A 159 -15.66 -3.56 0.14
CA CYS A 159 -16.38 -4.82 -0.06
C CYS A 159 -17.90 -4.63 -0.13
N SER A 160 -18.43 -3.67 0.64
CA SER A 160 -19.85 -3.31 0.63
C SER A 160 -20.27 -2.49 -0.60
N SER A 161 -19.34 -1.83 -1.28
CA SER A 161 -19.61 -1.06 -2.50
C SER A 161 -19.94 -1.93 -3.73
N PHE A 162 -19.65 -3.24 -3.70
CA PHE A 162 -19.84 -4.15 -4.83
C PHE A 162 -20.70 -5.38 -4.52
N PRO A 163 -21.90 -5.25 -3.93
CA PRO A 163 -22.66 -6.38 -3.39
C PRO A 163 -23.11 -7.41 -4.44
N LYS A 164 -23.09 -7.04 -5.73
CA LYS A 164 -23.46 -7.90 -6.86
C LYS A 164 -22.28 -8.67 -7.46
N GLU A 165 -21.05 -8.30 -7.12
CA GLU A 165 -19.86 -9.02 -7.61
C GLU A 165 -19.64 -10.26 -6.75
N GLU A 166 -19.57 -11.42 -7.41
CA GLU A 166 -19.29 -12.71 -6.78
C GLU A 166 -17.94 -12.71 -6.08
N VAL A 167 -16.97 -12.01 -6.67
CA VAL A 167 -15.61 -11.86 -6.13
C VAL A 167 -15.13 -10.43 -6.26
N VAL A 168 -14.32 -9.99 -5.30
CA VAL A 168 -13.62 -8.70 -5.32
C VAL A 168 -12.13 -8.92 -5.02
N GLY A 169 -11.30 -8.01 -5.52
CA GLY A 169 -9.85 -8.12 -5.46
C GLY A 169 -9.16 -7.12 -4.52
N LEU A 170 -7.98 -7.50 -4.07
CA LEU A 170 -6.93 -6.65 -3.51
C LEU A 170 -5.71 -6.76 -4.43
N SER A 171 -5.06 -5.65 -4.77
CA SER A 171 -3.89 -5.68 -5.64
C SER A 171 -2.74 -6.49 -5.02
N TYR A 172 -2.13 -7.35 -5.83
CA TYR A 172 -0.86 -8.00 -5.51
C TYR A 172 0.32 -7.07 -5.82
N PRO A 173 1.40 -7.09 -5.01
CA PRO A 173 1.54 -7.78 -3.72
C PRO A 173 0.93 -7.00 -2.55
N MET A 174 0.34 -7.71 -1.58
CA MET A 174 -0.11 -7.10 -0.33
C MET A 174 1.02 -6.94 0.70
N SER A 175 1.07 -5.79 1.38
CA SER A 175 1.96 -5.58 2.52
C SER A 175 1.60 -6.48 3.71
N ALA A 176 2.56 -6.72 4.62
CA ALA A 176 2.29 -7.47 5.86
C ALA A 176 1.16 -6.83 6.70
N SER A 177 1.13 -5.50 6.74
CA SER A 177 0.07 -4.76 7.44
C SER A 177 -1.32 -4.99 6.83
N MET A 178 -1.41 -5.09 5.51
CA MET A 178 -2.69 -5.37 4.83
C MET A 178 -3.16 -6.81 5.08
N HIS A 179 -2.24 -7.78 5.16
CA HIS A 179 -2.59 -9.15 5.57
C HIS A 179 -3.24 -9.18 6.96
N GLU A 180 -2.76 -8.39 7.93
CA GLU A 180 -3.39 -8.26 9.26
C GLU A 180 -4.80 -7.66 9.19
N VAL A 181 -4.99 -6.64 8.35
CA VAL A 181 -6.32 -6.03 8.12
C VAL A 181 -7.29 -7.06 7.53
N CYS A 182 -6.86 -7.79 6.50
CA CYS A 182 -7.64 -8.86 5.88
C CYS A 182 -7.98 -9.97 6.87
N ARG A 183 -7.03 -10.38 7.71
CA ARG A 183 -7.27 -11.40 8.75
C ARG A 183 -8.37 -10.96 9.69
N LYS A 184 -8.29 -9.74 10.22
CA LYS A 184 -9.32 -9.20 11.12
C LYS A 184 -10.68 -9.08 10.42
N TYR A 185 -10.70 -8.57 9.20
CA TYR A 185 -11.92 -8.47 8.39
C TYR A 185 -12.60 -9.83 8.21
N LEU A 186 -11.85 -10.86 7.78
CA LEU A 186 -12.38 -12.21 7.50
C LEU A 186 -12.69 -13.04 8.76
N GLN A 187 -12.19 -12.62 9.92
CA GLN A 187 -12.62 -13.15 11.22
C GLN A 187 -14.01 -12.61 11.60
N ILE A 188 -14.26 -11.32 11.35
CA ILE A 188 -15.55 -10.65 11.63
C ILE A 188 -16.61 -11.06 10.59
N HIS A 189 -16.23 -11.08 9.31
CA HIS A 189 -17.11 -11.29 8.16
C HIS A 189 -16.84 -12.65 7.50
N GLN A 190 -17.32 -13.72 8.14
CA GLN A 190 -17.05 -15.09 7.68
C GLN A 190 -17.66 -15.37 6.29
N GLU A 191 -18.76 -14.70 5.97
CA GLU A 191 -19.44 -14.77 4.68
C GLU A 191 -18.61 -14.21 3.52
N GLN A 192 -17.53 -13.48 3.82
CA GLN A 192 -16.64 -12.87 2.81
C GLN A 192 -15.41 -13.74 2.50
N ARG A 193 -15.22 -14.86 3.21
CA ARG A 193 -14.04 -15.72 3.08
C ARG A 193 -13.86 -16.28 1.68
N ASP A 194 -14.96 -16.57 0.97
CA ASP A 194 -14.93 -17.08 -0.41
C ASP A 194 -15.00 -15.97 -1.47
N ARG A 195 -15.12 -14.71 -1.06
CA ARG A 195 -15.36 -13.56 -1.95
C ARG A 195 -14.14 -12.66 -2.14
N LEU A 196 -13.17 -12.68 -1.22
CA LEU A 196 -12.01 -11.79 -1.23
C LEU A 196 -10.74 -12.47 -1.78
N TYR A 197 -10.18 -11.90 -2.83
CA TYR A 197 -8.99 -12.43 -3.52
C TYR A 197 -7.86 -11.42 -3.56
N GLU A 198 -6.62 -11.90 -3.48
CA GLU A 198 -5.45 -11.15 -3.91
C GLU A 198 -5.27 -11.38 -5.42
N VAL A 199 -5.00 -10.31 -6.17
CA VAL A 199 -5.17 -10.27 -7.62
C VAL A 199 -3.96 -9.66 -8.30
N GLU A 200 -3.34 -10.43 -9.20
CA GLU A 200 -2.46 -9.91 -10.24
C GLU A 200 -3.32 -9.45 -11.44
N SER A 201 -3.06 -8.26 -11.99
CA SER A 201 -3.81 -7.75 -13.14
C SER A 201 -3.65 -8.67 -14.38
N PRO A 202 -4.70 -8.90 -15.19
CA PRO A 202 -6.07 -8.36 -15.12
C PRO A 202 -7.05 -9.07 -14.16
N GLY A 203 -6.62 -10.13 -13.48
CA GLY A 203 -7.42 -10.85 -12.49
C GLY A 203 -8.23 -12.02 -13.02
N ASP A 204 -7.69 -12.74 -14.00
CA ASP A 204 -8.23 -14.03 -14.44
C ASP A 204 -8.15 -15.08 -13.31
N TRP A 205 -8.80 -16.22 -13.49
CA TRP A 205 -8.86 -17.34 -12.55
C TRP A 205 -7.48 -17.81 -12.09
N SER A 206 -6.49 -17.85 -12.99
CA SER A 206 -5.12 -18.24 -12.65
C SER A 206 -4.35 -17.17 -11.88
N GLN A 207 -4.80 -15.91 -11.97
CA GLN A 207 -4.14 -14.70 -11.45
C GLN A 207 -4.75 -14.21 -10.13
N ARG A 208 -5.63 -15.00 -9.53
CA ARG A 208 -6.24 -14.70 -8.25
C ARG A 208 -5.95 -15.79 -7.23
N ARG A 209 -5.76 -15.38 -5.97
CA ARG A 209 -5.56 -16.27 -4.83
C ARG A 209 -6.49 -15.87 -3.71
N ASN A 210 -7.27 -16.81 -3.19
CA ASN A 210 -8.21 -16.53 -2.12
C ASN A 210 -7.44 -16.06 -0.87
N VAL A 211 -7.81 -14.90 -0.33
CA VAL A 211 -7.07 -14.28 0.79
C VAL A 211 -7.19 -15.11 2.07
N TRP A 212 -8.38 -15.65 2.35
CA TRP A 212 -8.59 -16.47 3.54
C TRP A 212 -7.71 -17.72 3.51
N LEU A 213 -7.73 -18.47 2.41
CA LEU A 213 -6.92 -19.68 2.25
C LEU A 213 -5.41 -19.39 2.37
N LYS A 214 -4.93 -18.29 1.75
CA LYS A 214 -3.53 -17.85 1.87
C LYS A 214 -3.16 -17.58 3.33
N LEU A 215 -4.03 -16.90 4.08
CA LEU A 215 -3.79 -16.60 5.50
C LEU A 215 -3.77 -17.85 6.39
N GLN A 216 -4.55 -18.88 6.06
CA GLN A 216 -4.53 -20.16 6.79
C GLN A 216 -3.26 -20.97 6.52
N LEU A 217 -2.81 -21.02 5.27
CA LEU A 217 -1.59 -21.72 4.89
C LEU A 217 -0.35 -21.10 5.55
N ASN A 218 -0.29 -19.77 5.64
CA ASN A 218 0.80 -19.06 6.31
C ASN A 218 0.81 -19.22 7.84
N HIS A 219 -0.27 -19.75 8.44
CA HIS A 219 -0.35 -20.07 9.87
C HIS A 219 0.11 -21.50 10.18
N HIS A 220 0.28 -22.35 9.18
CA HIS A 220 0.93 -23.63 9.36
C HIS A 220 2.41 -23.43 9.07
N PRO A 221 3.31 -23.62 10.06
CA PRO A 221 4.72 -23.66 9.75
C PRO A 221 4.91 -24.76 8.73
N THR A 222 5.39 -24.40 7.54
CA THR A 222 5.91 -25.38 6.60
C THR A 222 6.96 -26.19 7.36
N ASN A 223 6.78 -27.50 7.47
CA ASN A 223 7.75 -28.46 8.03
C ASN A 223 9.16 -28.40 7.38
N SER A 224 9.41 -27.44 6.48
CA SER A 224 10.72 -27.16 5.88
C SER A 224 11.70 -26.54 6.88
N GLU A 225 11.25 -25.67 7.80
CA GLU A 225 12.15 -25.04 8.79
C GLU A 225 12.59 -26.03 9.90
N ALA A 226 11.73 -27.00 10.23
CA ALA A 226 12.09 -28.07 11.17
C ALA A 226 13.16 -29.01 10.60
N HIS A 227 13.09 -29.33 9.30
CA HIS A 227 14.07 -30.20 8.65
C HIS A 227 15.43 -29.51 8.42
N GLU A 228 15.48 -28.21 8.15
CA GLU A 228 16.74 -27.47 8.05
C GLU A 228 17.41 -27.31 9.42
N SER A 229 16.63 -27.10 10.49
CA SER A 229 17.13 -27.02 11.87
C SER A 229 17.72 -28.35 12.35
N GLU A 230 17.06 -29.47 12.04
CA GLU A 230 17.56 -30.82 12.34
C GLU A 230 18.80 -31.18 11.52
N GLN A 231 18.87 -30.76 10.24
CA GLN A 231 20.04 -30.99 9.41
C GLN A 231 21.25 -30.14 9.84
N LEU A 232 21.04 -28.88 10.23
CA LEU A 232 22.11 -28.04 10.79
C LEU A 232 22.64 -28.62 12.11
N GLY A 233 21.74 -29.03 13.01
CA GLY A 233 22.13 -29.66 14.27
C GLY A 233 22.94 -30.94 14.07
N MET A 234 22.56 -31.78 13.10
CA MET A 234 23.31 -33.00 12.75
C MET A 234 24.69 -32.72 12.11
N LEU A 235 24.86 -31.59 11.42
CA LEU A 235 26.11 -31.17 10.79
C LEU A 235 27.10 -30.57 11.81
N GLU A 236 26.63 -29.86 12.82
CA GLU A 236 27.44 -29.33 13.92
C GLU A 236 27.92 -30.44 14.85
N ASP A 237 27.03 -31.38 15.19
CA ASP A 237 27.31 -32.53 16.04
C ASP A 237 28.28 -33.55 15.38
N ARG A 238 28.45 -33.47 14.06
CA ARG A 238 29.50 -34.21 13.31
C ARG A 238 30.84 -33.47 13.27
N ARG A 239 30.86 -32.14 13.34
CA ARG A 239 32.10 -31.35 13.39
C ARG A 239 32.77 -31.45 14.76
N ASP A 240 32.01 -31.40 15.84
CA ASP A 240 32.55 -31.53 17.20
C ASP A 240 33.18 -32.91 17.45
N ARG A 241 32.52 -33.99 17.03
CA ARG A 241 33.08 -35.35 17.10
C ARG A 241 34.29 -35.57 16.19
N GLY A 242 34.47 -34.74 15.16
CA GLY A 242 35.64 -34.74 14.29
C GLY A 242 36.83 -34.00 14.90
N ALA A 243 36.58 -32.88 15.60
CA ALA A 243 37.59 -32.08 16.28
C ALA A 243 38.22 -32.83 17.47
N GLU A 244 37.41 -33.56 18.26
CA GLU A 244 37.92 -34.36 19.39
C GLU A 244 38.85 -35.51 18.95
N ARG A 245 38.64 -36.08 17.76
CA ARG A 245 39.52 -37.14 17.22
C ARG A 245 40.82 -36.60 16.61
N GLY A 246 40.86 -35.32 16.23
CA GLY A 246 42.08 -34.66 15.75
C GLY A 246 43.05 -34.34 16.88
N LEU A 247 42.55 -33.91 18.04
CA LEU A 247 43.35 -33.55 19.20
C LEU A 247 44.02 -34.73 19.93
N MET A 248 43.60 -35.97 19.69
CA MET A 248 44.27 -37.18 20.22
C MET A 248 45.43 -37.67 19.36
N ARG A 249 45.63 -37.16 18.13
CA ARG A 249 46.73 -37.60 17.24
C ARG A 249 48.01 -36.77 17.32
N ASP A 250 47.95 -35.59 17.94
CA ASP A 250 49.12 -34.70 18.14
C ASP A 250 49.76 -34.80 19.54
N ARG A 251 49.43 -35.86 20.30
CA ARG A 251 50.15 -36.23 21.52
C ARG A 251 50.63 -37.67 21.45
N MET A 252 51.63 -37.92 20.61
CA MET A 252 52.56 -39.03 20.78
C MET A 252 53.93 -38.68 20.22
#